data_AF-A0AAT9FLK7-F1
#
_entry.id   AF-A0AAT9FLK7-F1
#
_cell.length_a   1.000
_cell.length_b   1.000
_cell.length_c   1.000
_cell.angle_alpha   90.00
_cell.angle_beta   90.00
_cell.angle_gamma   90.00
#
_symmetry.space_group_name_H-M   'P 1'
#
loop_
_entity.id
_entity.type
_entity.pdbx_description
1 polymer ?
#
loop_
_entity_poly.entity_id
_entity_poly.type
_entity_poly.pdbx_seq_one_letter_code
_entity_poly.pdbx_strand_id
1 'polypeptide(L)'
;MNEEKRVLELMAIFQDGDATESQIAELKDLLKEDEALLALARKQASLHAQLSIVLENEFAAERRRMKFISAVKESDTDQFVQGVKARLTRRRWFSRMAAVAAALLIGFGAAIYFSNQVQPDAIMATVDRVEGVQWHGDLLQQGEQLAVGQSVKIDKGLLEMDLDGRGRLIVEGPAHIDFPESGKAVLHQGRIVMRATEKGHGYRVETPQGSIVDLGTEFGVSVGQDGIVETHVIEGSVEAIPTRGKSVTLLQNKAMRLASDGGHAIDADAGKFYTQMPPEHQETVKSIHWSFNETSGNVARATGELADAGDVQPDMVFYADGEGKAPERVKGMLGGALSFDGVGAYAESGYRGIEGGKPRSVCFWLKVPEDFVLTQGFGIVSWGRLKHWGEVWQVSVNPLADHGPIGRLRLGSHGGQVVGSTDLRDGKWHHIGVVMYGGSQPNVGTHVILYVDGVQERVSRRALQEVRTEIEQAEHGVWLGRNTSFKKHQERNAQGKFFRGGLDELYIFDAALSQAELLQIMESGSPDR
;
A
#
# COMPACT_ATOMS: atom_id res chain seq x y z
N MET A 1 -37.37 -44.13 19.38
CA MET A 1 -36.29 -43.35 18.72
C MET A 1 -35.61 -42.58 19.84
N ASN A 2 -34.32 -42.81 20.09
CA ASN A 2 -33.64 -42.35 21.31
C ASN A 2 -33.83 -40.83 21.50
N GLU A 3 -34.40 -40.39 22.63
CA GLU A 3 -34.69 -38.97 22.92
C GLU A 3 -33.42 -38.12 22.87
N GLU A 4 -32.28 -38.69 23.27
CA GLU A 4 -30.95 -38.07 23.10
C GLU A 4 -30.66 -37.76 21.63
N LYS A 5 -30.93 -38.70 20.72
CA LYS A 5 -30.70 -38.49 19.27
C LYS A 5 -31.60 -37.38 18.74
N ARG A 6 -32.85 -37.30 19.22
CA ARG A 6 -33.80 -36.26 18.82
C ARG A 6 -33.36 -34.88 19.31
N VAL A 7 -32.87 -34.77 20.55
CA VAL A 7 -32.30 -33.53 21.09
C VAL A 7 -31.09 -33.09 20.28
N LEU A 8 -30.18 -34.01 19.94
CA LEU A 8 -29.00 -33.71 19.13
C LEU A 8 -29.36 -33.20 17.71
N GLU A 9 -30.36 -33.79 17.06
CA GLU A 9 -30.86 -33.35 15.76
C GLU A 9 -31.50 -31.96 15.82
N LEU A 10 -32.38 -31.71 16.80
CA LEU A 10 -33.02 -30.41 16.99
C LEU A 10 -32.01 -29.32 17.32
N MET A 11 -30.97 -29.66 18.10
CA MET A 11 -29.87 -28.73 18.40
C MET A 11 -29.03 -28.38 17.18
N ALA A 12 -28.72 -29.34 16.30
CA ALA A 12 -27.98 -29.06 15.07
C ALA A 12 -28.76 -28.11 14.16
N ILE A 13 -30.04 -28.40 13.92
CA ILE A 13 -30.92 -27.54 13.09
C ILE A 13 -31.06 -26.14 13.70
N PHE A 14 -31.15 -26.05 15.03
CA PHE A 14 -31.20 -24.77 15.73
C PHE A 14 -29.89 -23.97 15.62
N GLN A 15 -28.74 -24.65 15.69
CA GLN A 15 -27.42 -24.05 15.56
C GLN A 15 -27.14 -23.55 14.14
N ASP A 16 -27.63 -24.26 13.13
CA ASP A 16 -27.57 -23.89 11.71
C ASP A 16 -28.53 -22.74 11.34
N GLY A 17 -29.49 -22.42 12.22
CA GLY A 17 -30.43 -21.30 12.05
C GLY A 17 -31.69 -21.63 11.25
N ASP A 18 -31.91 -22.91 10.94
CA ASP A 18 -33.00 -23.43 10.13
C ASP A 18 -34.16 -24.01 10.97
N ALA A 19 -34.10 -23.89 12.29
CA ALA A 19 -35.14 -24.41 13.18
C ALA A 19 -36.44 -23.60 13.08
N THR A 20 -37.55 -24.31 12.86
CA THR A 20 -38.91 -23.75 12.92
C THR A 20 -39.36 -23.52 14.36
N GLU A 21 -40.36 -22.64 14.57
CA GLU A 21 -40.90 -22.36 15.91
C GLU A 21 -41.43 -23.61 16.62
N SER A 22 -42.03 -24.54 15.88
CA SER A 22 -42.49 -25.84 16.41
C SER A 22 -41.33 -26.70 16.91
N GLN A 23 -40.19 -26.70 16.22
CA GLN A 23 -38.99 -27.45 16.61
C GLN A 23 -38.29 -26.83 17.82
N ILE A 24 -38.32 -25.49 17.95
CA ILE A 24 -37.81 -24.79 19.12
C ILE A 24 -38.67 -25.06 20.37
N ALA A 25 -39.99 -25.11 20.21
CA ALA A 25 -40.90 -25.49 21.28
C ALA A 25 -40.68 -26.94 21.73
N GLU A 26 -40.57 -27.88 20.78
CA GLU A 26 -40.26 -29.29 21.04
C GLU A 26 -38.94 -29.46 21.82
N LEU A 27 -37.88 -28.76 21.39
CA LEU A 27 -36.59 -28.79 22.08
C LEU A 27 -36.68 -28.23 23.51
N LYS A 28 -37.45 -27.15 23.73
CA LYS A 28 -37.64 -26.57 25.08
C LYS A 28 -38.37 -27.52 26.02
N ASP A 29 -39.35 -28.26 25.53
CA ASP A 29 -40.11 -29.18 26.37
C ASP A 29 -39.27 -30.41 26.72
N LEU A 30 -38.55 -30.99 25.75
CA LEU A 30 -37.62 -32.11 26.01
C LEU A 30 -36.52 -31.78 27.04
N LEU A 31 -35.99 -30.54 27.02
CA LEU A 31 -34.94 -30.11 27.94
C LEU A 31 -35.44 -29.71 29.34
N LYS A 32 -36.75 -29.45 29.49
CA LYS A 32 -37.36 -29.16 30.80
C LYS A 32 -37.62 -30.43 31.60
N GLU A 33 -37.90 -31.53 30.91
CA GLU A 33 -38.34 -32.78 31.55
C GLU A 33 -37.17 -33.67 31.99
N ASP A 34 -35.97 -33.51 31.41
CA ASP A 34 -34.82 -34.36 31.71
C ASP A 34 -33.50 -33.57 31.89
N GLU A 35 -32.95 -33.61 33.10
CA GLU A 35 -31.69 -32.95 33.47
C GLU A 35 -30.47 -33.54 32.75
N ALA A 36 -30.50 -34.84 32.38
CA ALA A 36 -29.44 -35.48 31.61
C ALA A 36 -29.44 -34.99 30.16
N LEU A 37 -30.61 -34.79 29.55
CA LEU A 37 -30.75 -34.18 28.22
C LEU A 37 -30.32 -32.70 28.24
N LEU A 38 -30.62 -31.97 29.32
CA LEU A 38 -30.13 -30.60 29.53
C LEU A 38 -28.59 -30.55 29.62
N ALA A 39 -27.98 -31.50 30.34
CA ALA A 39 -26.53 -31.61 30.44
C ALA A 39 -25.88 -31.97 29.09
N LEU A 40 -26.48 -32.91 28.33
CA LEU A 40 -26.08 -33.26 26.97
C LEU A 40 -26.13 -32.04 26.04
N ALA A 41 -27.22 -31.26 26.11
CA ALA A 41 -27.40 -30.05 25.33
C ALA A 41 -26.38 -28.96 25.67
N ARG A 42 -26.07 -28.77 26.96
CA ARG A 42 -25.01 -27.84 27.38
C ARG A 42 -23.64 -28.26 26.85
N LYS A 43 -23.33 -29.56 26.90
CA LYS A 43 -22.07 -30.11 26.38
C LYS A 43 -21.96 -29.93 24.87
N GLN A 44 -23.02 -30.21 24.13
CA GLN A 44 -23.13 -30.01 22.68
C GLN A 44 -22.97 -28.52 22.30
N ALA A 45 -23.66 -27.63 23.02
CA ALA A 45 -23.57 -26.18 22.80
C ALA A 45 -22.18 -25.63 23.10
N SER A 46 -21.50 -26.15 24.14
CA SER A 46 -20.12 -25.80 24.46
C SER A 46 -19.15 -26.28 23.37
N LEU A 47 -19.32 -27.50 22.85
CA LEU A 47 -18.52 -28.03 21.75
C LEU A 47 -18.73 -27.21 20.47
N HIS A 48 -19.98 -26.86 20.16
CA HIS A 48 -20.30 -26.00 19.04
C HIS A 48 -19.77 -24.57 19.23
N ALA A 49 -19.76 -24.01 20.44
CA ALA A 49 -19.15 -22.72 20.71
C ALA A 49 -17.62 -22.76 20.48
N GLN A 50 -16.96 -23.86 20.88
CA GLN A 50 -15.53 -24.06 20.63
C GLN A 50 -15.23 -24.29 19.14
N LEU A 51 -16.09 -24.99 18.41
CA LEU A 51 -16.00 -25.16 16.95
C LEU A 51 -16.35 -23.87 16.19
N SER A 52 -17.26 -23.05 16.74
CA SER A 52 -17.63 -21.72 16.22
C SER A 52 -16.42 -20.77 16.33
N ILE A 53 -15.70 -20.77 17.45
CA ILE A 53 -14.44 -20.03 17.63
C ILE A 53 -13.37 -20.45 16.59
N VAL A 54 -13.41 -21.70 16.11
CA VAL A 54 -12.47 -22.24 15.10
C VAL A 54 -12.98 -22.03 13.66
N LEU A 55 -14.25 -21.63 13.45
CA LEU A 55 -14.90 -21.50 12.14
C LEU A 55 -15.62 -20.15 11.94
N GLU A 56 -15.32 -19.12 12.73
CA GLU A 56 -16.20 -17.94 12.86
C GLU A 56 -16.13 -16.93 11.70
N ASN A 57 -17.14 -17.03 10.83
CA ASN A 57 -17.72 -15.91 10.08
C ASN A 57 -18.60 -15.06 11.03
N GLU A 58 -18.15 -13.85 11.38
CA GLU A 58 -18.82 -12.94 12.34
C GLU A 58 -20.25 -12.49 11.93
N PHE A 59 -20.67 -12.66 10.67
CA PHE A 59 -22.00 -12.23 10.19
C PHE A 59 -23.18 -13.09 10.66
N ALA A 60 -22.92 -14.29 11.23
CA ALA A 60 -23.97 -15.14 11.80
C ALA A 60 -24.29 -14.78 13.26
N ALA A 61 -23.35 -14.18 14.00
CA ALA A 61 -23.55 -13.77 15.38
C ALA A 61 -24.44 -12.51 15.48
N GLU A 62 -24.23 -11.54 14.59
CA GLU A 62 -25.00 -10.29 14.54
C GLU A 62 -26.48 -10.54 14.19
N ARG A 63 -26.75 -11.46 13.25
CA ARG A 63 -28.12 -11.88 12.90
C ARG A 63 -28.81 -12.66 14.02
N ARG A 64 -28.06 -13.46 14.80
CA ARG A 64 -28.58 -14.18 15.97
C ARG A 64 -28.91 -13.23 17.13
N ARG A 65 -28.09 -12.20 17.36
CA ARG A 65 -28.38 -11.12 18.33
C ARG A 65 -29.63 -10.33 17.95
N MET A 66 -29.79 -9.98 16.67
CA MET A 66 -30.98 -9.27 16.19
C MET A 66 -32.26 -10.11 16.23
N LYS A 67 -32.21 -11.40 15.87
CA LYS A 67 -33.36 -12.33 16.01
C LYS A 67 -33.70 -12.63 17.47
N PHE A 68 -32.71 -12.68 18.37
CA PHE A 68 -32.94 -12.85 19.81
C PHE A 68 -33.56 -11.58 20.43
N ILE A 69 -33.08 -10.39 20.06
CA ILE A 69 -33.64 -9.11 20.51
C ILE A 69 -35.05 -8.87 19.94
N SER A 70 -35.35 -9.35 18.73
CA SER A 70 -36.71 -9.30 18.18
C SER A 70 -37.64 -10.33 18.83
N ALA A 71 -37.16 -11.55 19.12
CA ALA A 71 -37.95 -12.58 19.80
C ALA A 71 -38.21 -12.26 21.28
N VAL A 72 -37.32 -11.51 21.94
CA VAL A 72 -37.50 -11.03 23.33
C VAL A 72 -38.42 -9.80 23.38
N LYS A 73 -38.66 -9.10 22.26
CA LYS A 73 -39.59 -7.96 22.19
C LYS A 73 -41.07 -8.34 22.02
N GLU A 74 -41.39 -9.63 21.86
CA GLU A 74 -42.79 -10.10 21.73
C GLU A 74 -43.27 -10.99 22.89
N SER A 75 -42.48 -11.15 23.96
CA SER A 75 -42.95 -11.85 25.18
C SER A 75 -43.01 -10.93 26.39
N ASP A 76 -44.23 -10.47 26.65
CA ASP A 76 -44.82 -10.22 27.97
C ASP A 76 -44.19 -9.12 28.85
N THR A 77 -44.45 -7.85 28.48
CA THR A 77 -44.10 -6.68 29.31
C THR A 77 -45.21 -6.27 30.30
N ASP A 78 -46.38 -6.91 30.26
CA ASP A 78 -47.54 -6.51 31.09
C ASP A 78 -47.69 -7.29 32.41
N GLN A 79 -47.10 -8.49 32.54
CA GLN A 79 -47.15 -9.24 33.81
C GLN A 79 -46.08 -8.82 34.84
N PHE A 80 -44.92 -8.32 34.39
CA PHE A 80 -43.83 -7.95 35.29
C PHE A 80 -44.12 -6.63 36.05
N VAL A 81 -44.81 -5.67 35.40
CA VAL A 81 -45.10 -4.36 36.00
C VAL A 81 -46.22 -4.44 37.05
N GLN A 82 -47.14 -5.40 36.94
CA GLN A 82 -48.20 -5.60 37.94
C GLN A 82 -47.71 -6.32 39.22
N GLY A 83 -46.71 -7.21 39.11
CA GLY A 83 -46.13 -7.90 40.26
C GLY A 83 -45.31 -6.98 41.20
N VAL A 84 -44.68 -5.93 40.65
CA VAL A 84 -43.88 -4.99 41.43
C VAL A 84 -44.73 -3.94 42.15
N LYS A 85 -45.89 -3.56 41.60
CA LYS A 85 -46.81 -2.61 42.25
C LYS A 85 -47.57 -3.21 43.45
N ALA A 86 -47.69 -4.52 43.56
CA ALA A 86 -48.44 -5.18 44.64
C ALA A 86 -47.64 -5.41 45.93
N ARG A 87 -46.31 -5.18 45.94
CA ARG A 87 -45.46 -5.50 47.10
C ARG A 87 -45.01 -4.30 47.93
N LEU A 88 -45.57 -3.11 47.68
CA LEU A 88 -45.12 -1.85 48.30
C LEU A 88 -46.19 -1.11 49.13
N THR A 89 -47.17 -1.80 49.73
CA THR A 89 -48.12 -1.16 50.65
C THR A 89 -48.41 -1.97 51.92
N ARG A 90 -47.65 -1.72 53.01
CA ARG A 90 -48.13 -1.15 54.30
C ARG A 90 -47.12 -1.29 55.46
N ARG A 91 -46.66 -0.11 55.91
CA ARG A 91 -46.39 0.36 57.31
C ARG A 91 -45.29 -0.38 58.11
N ARG A 92 -44.21 0.30 58.55
CA ARG A 92 -44.19 1.44 59.49
C ARG A 92 -43.05 2.44 59.22
N TRP A 93 -43.38 3.71 59.48
CA TRP A 93 -42.58 4.92 59.34
C TRP A 93 -41.52 5.10 60.44
N PHE A 94 -40.55 5.97 60.13
CA PHE A 94 -39.48 6.59 60.93
C PHE A 94 -38.13 5.85 60.97
N SER A 95 -37.25 6.20 60.00
CA SER A 95 -35.79 6.42 60.21
C SER A 95 -34.94 6.49 58.92
N ARG A 96 -35.50 6.47 57.70
CA ARG A 96 -34.72 6.33 56.44
C ARG A 96 -34.52 7.59 55.59
N MET A 97 -34.61 8.80 56.16
CA MET A 97 -34.31 10.02 55.38
C MET A 97 -32.81 10.38 55.30
N ALA A 98 -31.96 9.85 56.19
CA ALA A 98 -30.52 10.12 56.13
C ALA A 98 -29.75 9.21 55.15
N ALA A 99 -30.22 7.97 54.91
CA ALA A 99 -29.51 6.99 54.09
C ALA A 99 -29.65 7.23 52.58
N VAL A 100 -30.76 7.83 52.13
CA VAL A 100 -31.01 8.07 50.69
C VAL A 100 -30.17 9.24 50.16
N ALA A 101 -29.96 10.28 50.97
CA ALA A 101 -29.12 11.42 50.59
C ALA A 101 -27.63 11.02 50.46
N ALA A 102 -27.12 10.18 51.37
CA ALA A 102 -25.76 9.68 51.30
C ALA A 102 -25.54 8.75 50.08
N ALA A 103 -26.50 7.87 49.79
CA ALA A 103 -26.42 6.99 48.62
C ALA A 103 -26.51 7.76 47.29
N LEU A 104 -27.30 8.84 47.24
CA LEU A 104 -27.36 9.71 46.07
C LEU A 104 -26.09 10.55 45.91
N LEU A 105 -25.46 11.02 46.99
CA LEU A 105 -24.18 11.74 46.93
C LEU A 105 -23.01 10.82 46.57
N ILE A 106 -23.00 9.57 47.05
CA ILE A 106 -22.00 8.57 46.67
C ILE A 106 -22.25 8.12 45.23
N GLY A 107 -23.50 7.94 44.81
CA GLY A 107 -23.86 7.59 43.43
C GLY A 107 -23.54 8.72 42.44
N PHE A 108 -23.77 9.97 42.83
CA PHE A 108 -23.44 11.15 42.01
C PHE A 108 -21.94 11.44 42.00
N GLY A 109 -21.26 11.25 43.14
CA GLY A 109 -19.80 11.33 43.24
C GLY A 109 -19.11 10.22 42.45
N ALA A 110 -19.64 8.99 42.47
CA ALA A 110 -19.17 7.89 41.64
C ALA A 110 -19.49 8.13 40.16
N ALA A 111 -20.67 8.65 39.82
CA ALA A 111 -21.02 8.98 38.44
C ALA A 111 -20.13 10.10 37.87
N ILE A 112 -19.81 11.13 38.67
CA ILE A 112 -18.84 12.18 38.27
C ILE A 112 -17.42 11.62 38.24
N TYR A 113 -17.02 10.77 39.19
CA TYR A 113 -15.71 10.13 39.21
C TYR A 113 -15.51 9.19 38.01
N PHE A 114 -16.53 8.43 37.63
CA PHE A 114 -16.52 7.56 36.44
C PHE A 114 -16.74 8.34 35.14
N SER A 115 -17.45 9.48 35.13
CA SER A 115 -17.57 10.32 33.92
C SER A 115 -16.35 11.22 33.69
N ASN A 116 -15.60 11.57 34.73
CA ASN A 116 -14.34 12.31 34.65
C ASN A 116 -13.10 11.41 34.62
N GLN A 117 -13.27 10.08 34.63
CA GLN A 117 -12.23 9.20 34.11
C GLN A 117 -12.25 9.35 32.60
N VAL A 118 -11.54 10.36 32.10
CA VAL A 118 -11.02 10.35 30.73
C VAL A 118 -10.29 9.01 30.64
N GLN A 119 -10.92 8.03 29.98
CA GLN A 119 -10.18 6.84 29.57
C GLN A 119 -8.97 7.39 28.83
N PRO A 120 -7.73 7.01 29.19
CA PRO A 120 -6.57 7.41 28.39
C PRO A 120 -6.92 7.06 26.95
N ASP A 121 -6.81 8.04 26.06
CA ASP A 121 -7.26 7.89 24.67
C ASP A 121 -6.79 6.53 24.17
N ALA A 122 -7.75 5.63 23.90
CA ALA A 122 -7.38 4.25 23.59
C ALA A 122 -6.46 4.33 22.37
N ILE A 123 -5.24 3.80 22.49
CA ILE A 123 -4.26 3.87 21.41
C ILE A 123 -4.89 3.14 20.23
N MET A 124 -5.00 3.86 19.13
CA MET A 124 -5.66 3.41 17.91
C MET A 124 -4.64 2.90 16.91
N ALA A 125 -3.55 3.64 16.76
CA ALA A 125 -2.47 3.30 15.86
C ALA A 125 -1.14 3.88 16.39
N THR A 126 -0.03 3.29 15.97
CA THR A 126 1.32 3.86 16.17
C THR A 126 1.94 4.08 14.80
N VAL A 127 2.59 5.22 14.59
CA VAL A 127 3.34 5.48 13.36
C VAL A 127 4.60 4.63 13.36
N ASP A 128 4.65 3.63 12.49
CA ASP A 128 5.80 2.72 12.39
C ASP A 128 6.90 3.32 11.52
N ARG A 129 6.53 3.85 10.35
CA ARG A 129 7.49 4.40 9.37
C ARG A 129 6.88 5.52 8.55
N VAL A 130 7.72 6.50 8.19
CA VAL A 130 7.35 7.67 7.41
C VAL A 130 8.36 7.81 6.27
N GLU A 131 7.89 7.85 5.02
CA GLU A 131 8.74 7.96 3.84
C GLU A 131 8.25 9.11 2.96
N GLY A 132 9.01 10.20 2.87
CA GLY A 132 8.70 11.34 2.00
C GLY A 132 7.37 12.03 2.25
N VAL A 133 6.85 11.94 3.47
CA VAL A 133 5.54 12.48 3.79
C VAL A 133 5.54 14.01 3.83
N GLN A 134 4.62 14.60 3.07
CA GLN A 134 4.24 15.99 3.20
C GLN A 134 2.91 16.04 3.96
N TRP A 135 2.95 16.45 5.22
CA TRP A 135 1.77 16.49 6.09
C TRP A 135 0.85 17.65 5.71
N HIS A 136 -0.45 17.38 5.78
CA HIS A 136 -1.47 18.41 5.70
C HIS A 136 -2.04 18.66 7.11
N GLY A 137 -1.46 19.62 7.82
CA GLY A 137 -1.78 19.90 9.21
C GLY A 137 -0.70 19.39 10.15
N ASP A 138 -1.09 18.66 11.19
CA ASP A 138 -0.17 18.21 12.23
C ASP A 138 0.80 17.15 11.70
N LEU A 139 2.07 17.33 12.02
CA LEU A 139 3.13 16.38 11.69
C LEU A 139 3.14 15.26 12.72
N LEU A 140 3.10 14.01 12.26
CA LEU A 140 3.30 12.85 13.11
C LEU A 140 4.72 12.30 12.94
N GLN A 141 5.35 11.98 14.07
CA GLN A 141 6.69 11.40 14.11
C GLN A 141 6.64 9.88 14.19
N GLN A 142 7.73 9.23 13.80
CA GLN A 142 7.91 7.80 14.03
C GLN A 142 7.81 7.48 15.53
N GLY A 143 7.04 6.46 15.87
CA GLY A 143 6.72 6.05 17.24
C GLY A 143 5.58 6.85 17.89
N GLU A 144 5.04 7.87 17.23
CA GLU A 144 3.90 8.64 17.75
C GLU A 144 2.62 7.79 17.74
N GLN A 145 1.83 7.92 18.80
CA GLN A 145 0.58 7.18 18.98
C GLN A 145 -0.60 8.07 18.58
N LEU A 146 -1.49 7.50 17.77
CA LEU A 146 -2.77 8.10 17.46
C LEU A 146 -3.83 7.61 18.44
N ALA A 147 -4.59 8.56 18.95
CA ALA A 147 -5.79 8.38 19.76
C ALA A 147 -7.02 8.09 18.88
N VAL A 148 -8.01 7.41 19.45
CA VAL A 148 -9.35 7.30 18.87
C VAL A 148 -9.92 8.70 18.57
N GLY A 149 -10.48 8.86 17.37
CA GLY A 149 -11.07 10.10 16.87
C GLY A 149 -10.11 11.02 16.11
N GLN A 150 -8.81 10.69 16.05
CA GLN A 150 -7.85 11.45 15.26
C GLN A 150 -7.93 11.14 13.76
N SER A 151 -7.42 12.08 12.97
CA SER A 151 -7.39 12.05 11.51
C SER A 151 -5.98 12.23 10.98
N VAL A 152 -5.64 11.53 9.90
CA VAL A 152 -4.38 11.68 9.19
C VAL A 152 -4.64 12.25 7.81
N LYS A 153 -3.91 13.31 7.46
CA LYS A 153 -3.95 13.93 6.13
C LYS A 153 -2.53 14.13 5.61
N ILE A 154 -2.26 13.55 4.45
CA ILE A 154 -0.96 13.64 3.78
C ILE A 154 -1.16 14.07 2.34
N ASP A 155 -0.33 15.00 1.86
CA ASP A 155 -0.36 15.53 0.50
C ASP A 155 0.52 14.72 -0.48
N LYS A 156 1.54 14.04 0.06
CA LYS A 156 2.51 13.16 -0.63
C LYS A 156 3.15 12.18 0.36
N GLY A 157 3.82 11.15 -0.16
CA GLY A 157 4.64 10.19 0.60
C GLY A 157 3.90 8.93 0.99
N LEU A 158 4.59 8.06 1.75
CA LEU A 158 4.06 6.82 2.33
C LEU A 158 4.15 6.85 3.85
N LEU A 159 3.09 6.40 4.49
CA LEU A 159 2.99 6.27 5.95
C LEU A 159 2.62 4.82 6.28
N GLU A 160 3.43 4.14 7.10
CA GLU A 160 3.10 2.84 7.68
C GLU A 160 2.72 3.03 9.15
N MET A 161 1.61 2.41 9.55
CA MET A 161 1.13 2.43 10.94
C MET A 161 0.79 1.01 11.41
N ASP A 162 1.14 0.69 12.66
CA ASP A 162 0.61 -0.47 13.38
C ASP A 162 -0.72 -0.09 14.04
N LEU A 163 -1.77 -0.86 13.78
CA LEU A 163 -3.12 -0.63 14.32
C LEU A 163 -3.32 -1.36 15.65
N ASP A 164 -2.45 -1.08 16.64
CA ASP A 164 -2.44 -1.72 17.97
C ASP A 164 -2.39 -3.26 17.87
N GLY A 165 -1.48 -3.76 17.03
CA GLY A 165 -1.28 -5.18 16.76
C GLY A 165 -2.42 -5.87 16.01
N ARG A 166 -3.42 -5.14 15.49
CA ARG A 166 -4.47 -5.70 14.61
C ARG A 166 -3.97 -5.89 13.19
N GLY A 167 -3.06 -5.06 12.74
CA GLY A 167 -2.53 -5.13 11.39
C GLY A 167 -1.69 -3.91 11.06
N ARG A 168 -1.02 -4.00 9.92
CA ARG A 168 -0.24 -2.89 9.37
C ARG A 168 -1.03 -2.20 8.27
N LEU A 169 -1.06 -0.87 8.35
CA LEU A 169 -1.74 -0.01 7.39
C LEU A 169 -0.71 0.88 6.69
N ILE A 170 -0.57 0.71 5.37
CA ILE A 170 0.23 1.60 4.52
C ILE A 170 -0.72 2.59 3.86
N VAL A 171 -0.40 3.88 3.91
CA VAL A 171 -1.18 4.98 3.33
C VAL A 171 -0.34 5.73 2.31
N GLU A 172 -0.84 5.88 1.07
CA GLU A 172 -0.18 6.64 -0.01
C GLU A 172 -0.85 8.01 -0.20
N GLY A 173 -0.05 9.08 -0.11
CA GLY A 173 -0.51 10.44 -0.34
C GLY A 173 -0.76 10.76 -1.83
N PRO A 174 -1.77 11.58 -2.17
CA PRO A 174 -2.64 12.33 -1.27
C PRO A 174 -3.72 11.46 -0.62
N ALA A 175 -3.87 11.55 0.70
CA ALA A 175 -4.84 10.76 1.46
C ALA A 175 -5.43 11.52 2.66
N HIS A 176 -6.66 11.16 3.00
CA HIS A 176 -7.38 11.59 4.19
C HIS A 176 -8.11 10.41 4.82
N ILE A 177 -7.71 10.05 6.03
CA ILE A 177 -8.21 8.90 6.77
C ILE A 177 -8.51 9.29 8.22
N ASP A 178 -9.67 8.88 8.72
CA ASP A 178 -10.06 9.05 10.12
C ASP A 178 -10.06 7.71 10.84
N PHE A 179 -9.73 7.74 12.13
CA PHE A 179 -9.76 6.56 12.99
C PHE A 179 -10.75 6.72 14.14
N PRO A 180 -12.06 6.52 13.89
CA PRO A 180 -13.10 6.76 14.88
C PRO A 180 -13.16 5.73 16.01
N GLU A 181 -12.59 4.52 15.85
CA GLU A 181 -12.57 3.44 16.86
C GLU A 181 -11.60 2.31 16.47
N SER A 182 -11.15 1.50 17.44
CA SER A 182 -10.08 0.47 17.32
C SER A 182 -10.22 -0.55 16.16
N GLY A 183 -11.43 -0.81 15.68
CA GLY A 183 -11.70 -1.78 14.60
C GLY A 183 -12.10 -1.15 13.28
N LYS A 184 -11.94 0.17 13.12
CA LYS A 184 -12.51 0.91 12.01
C LYS A 184 -11.65 2.08 11.56
N ALA A 185 -11.45 2.17 10.26
CA ALA A 185 -10.96 3.37 9.60
C ALA A 185 -12.01 3.92 8.63
N VAL A 186 -12.00 5.24 8.40
CA VAL A 186 -12.81 5.90 7.37
C VAL A 186 -11.87 6.54 6.36
N LEU A 187 -11.81 5.98 5.16
CA LEU A 187 -10.99 6.49 4.07
C LEU A 187 -11.84 7.42 3.19
N HIS A 188 -11.56 8.72 3.26
CA HIS A 188 -12.26 9.74 2.47
C HIS A 188 -11.67 9.89 1.07
N GLN A 189 -10.35 9.77 0.97
CA GLN A 189 -9.59 9.90 -0.26
C GLN A 189 -8.23 9.22 -0.11
N GLY A 190 -7.70 8.68 -1.19
CA GLY A 190 -6.34 8.16 -1.26
C GLY A 190 -6.29 6.64 -1.43
N ARG A 191 -5.11 6.06 -1.23
CA ARG A 191 -4.92 4.61 -1.31
C ARG A 191 -4.34 4.08 -0.02
N ILE A 192 -4.84 2.92 0.38
CA ILE A 192 -4.32 2.19 1.53
C ILE A 192 -4.10 0.72 1.19
N VAL A 193 -3.18 0.10 1.92
CA VAL A 193 -3.07 -1.36 2.03
C VAL A 193 -3.17 -1.72 3.49
N MET A 194 -4.07 -2.66 3.79
CA MET A 194 -4.20 -3.25 5.11
C MET A 194 -3.68 -4.68 5.05
N ARG A 195 -2.75 -5.02 5.93
CA ARG A 195 -2.33 -6.39 6.22
C ARG A 195 -2.75 -6.73 7.64
N ALA A 196 -3.88 -7.42 7.76
CA ALA A 196 -4.43 -7.81 9.05
C ALA A 196 -3.66 -8.99 9.66
N THR A 197 -3.60 -9.01 10.98
CA THR A 197 -3.25 -10.18 11.79
C THR A 197 -4.54 -10.91 12.20
N GLU A 198 -4.42 -12.04 12.89
CA GLU A 198 -5.59 -12.72 13.49
C GLU A 198 -6.43 -11.81 14.39
N LYS A 199 -5.81 -10.85 15.10
CA LYS A 199 -6.53 -9.86 15.94
C LYS A 199 -7.26 -8.79 15.13
N GLY A 200 -6.88 -8.64 13.86
CA GLY A 200 -7.47 -7.69 12.92
C GLY A 200 -8.60 -8.25 12.08
N HIS A 201 -8.96 -9.53 12.25
CA HIS A 201 -10.14 -10.07 11.58
C HIS A 201 -11.38 -9.23 11.94
N GLY A 202 -12.17 -8.89 10.93
CA GLY A 202 -13.32 -8.00 11.07
C GLY A 202 -12.99 -6.50 11.00
N TYR A 203 -11.72 -6.11 10.82
CA TYR A 203 -11.35 -4.70 10.68
C TYR A 203 -12.06 -4.08 9.48
N ARG A 204 -12.71 -2.92 9.69
CA ARG A 204 -13.57 -2.29 8.70
C ARG A 204 -12.96 -1.00 8.15
N VAL A 205 -12.87 -0.92 6.83
CA VAL A 205 -12.61 0.33 6.12
C VAL A 205 -13.92 0.85 5.55
N GLU A 206 -14.40 1.97 6.07
CA GLU A 206 -15.51 2.71 5.49
C GLU A 206 -15.03 3.63 4.38
N THR A 207 -15.84 3.72 3.34
CA THR A 207 -15.61 4.61 2.19
C THR A 207 -16.93 5.26 1.77
N PRO A 208 -16.91 6.31 0.93
CA PRO A 208 -18.14 6.96 0.46
C PRO A 208 -19.12 6.04 -0.29
N GLN A 209 -18.67 4.91 -0.85
CA GLN A 209 -19.50 4.00 -1.67
C GLN A 209 -19.73 2.62 -1.03
N GLY A 210 -19.29 2.42 0.21
CA GLY A 210 -19.49 1.16 0.92
C GLY A 210 -18.42 0.87 1.96
N SER A 211 -18.51 -0.33 2.53
CA SER A 211 -17.59 -0.82 3.56
C SER A 211 -16.81 -2.02 3.04
N ILE A 212 -15.55 -2.12 3.41
CA ILE A 212 -14.70 -3.29 3.18
C ILE A 212 -14.39 -3.88 4.55
N VAL A 213 -14.69 -5.16 4.73
CA VAL A 213 -14.45 -5.89 5.99
C VAL A 213 -13.41 -6.96 5.74
N ASP A 214 -12.33 -6.90 6.52
CA ASP A 214 -11.27 -7.89 6.51
C ASP A 214 -11.75 -9.23 7.07
N LEU A 215 -11.37 -10.34 6.42
CA LEU A 215 -11.61 -11.70 6.93
C LEU A 215 -10.29 -12.45 7.19
N GLY A 216 -9.19 -11.72 7.45
CA GLY A 216 -7.87 -12.26 7.73
C GLY A 216 -6.88 -12.16 6.58
N THR A 217 -6.64 -10.93 6.07
CA THR A 217 -6.04 -10.75 4.75
C THR A 217 -5.13 -9.56 4.54
N GLU A 218 -4.50 -9.57 3.35
CA GLU A 218 -3.92 -8.39 2.73
C GLU A 218 -4.82 -7.88 1.59
N PHE A 219 -5.25 -6.62 1.68
CA PHE A 219 -6.09 -5.99 0.66
C PHE A 219 -5.77 -4.50 0.51
N GLY A 220 -5.99 -4.00 -0.71
CA GLY A 220 -5.84 -2.60 -1.06
C GLY A 220 -7.19 -1.93 -1.28
N VAL A 221 -7.35 -0.69 -0.81
CA VAL A 221 -8.54 0.15 -1.06
C VAL A 221 -8.11 1.50 -1.62
N SER A 222 -8.72 1.91 -2.74
CA SER A 222 -8.48 3.21 -3.38
C SER A 222 -9.78 3.99 -3.44
N VAL A 223 -9.74 5.25 -3.01
CA VAL A 223 -10.85 6.21 -3.15
C VAL A 223 -10.38 7.36 -4.04
N GLY A 224 -10.95 7.42 -5.25
CA GLY A 224 -10.66 8.45 -6.24
C GLY A 224 -11.28 9.80 -5.89
N GLN A 225 -10.83 10.87 -6.56
CA GLN A 225 -11.42 12.21 -6.42
C GLN A 225 -12.87 12.28 -6.92
N ASP A 226 -13.27 11.37 -7.80
CA ASP A 226 -14.64 11.17 -8.27
C ASP A 226 -15.52 10.41 -7.25
N GLY A 227 -14.95 9.99 -6.12
CA GLY A 227 -15.62 9.19 -5.11
C GLY A 227 -15.82 7.73 -5.52
N ILE A 228 -15.24 7.28 -6.64
CA ILE A 228 -15.23 5.85 -7.00
C ILE A 228 -14.27 5.13 -6.06
N VAL A 229 -14.73 3.98 -5.57
CA VAL A 229 -13.96 3.13 -4.67
C VAL A 229 -13.58 1.85 -5.40
N GLU A 230 -12.34 1.42 -5.26
CA GLU A 230 -11.88 0.13 -5.74
C GLU A 230 -11.25 -0.64 -4.58
N THR A 231 -11.62 -1.90 -4.43
CA THR A 231 -11.01 -2.83 -3.47
C THR A 231 -10.40 -4.01 -4.21
N HIS A 232 -9.19 -4.40 -3.83
CA HIS A 232 -8.41 -5.45 -4.48
C HIS A 232 -7.84 -6.40 -3.42
N VAL A 233 -8.14 -7.69 -3.54
CA VAL A 233 -7.64 -8.72 -2.61
C VAL A 233 -6.30 -9.23 -3.09
N ILE A 234 -5.27 -9.03 -2.28
CA ILE A 234 -3.88 -9.42 -2.56
C ILE A 234 -3.65 -10.85 -2.06
N GLU A 235 -4.09 -11.14 -0.82
CA GLU A 235 -4.02 -12.46 -0.20
C GLU A 235 -5.29 -12.75 0.61
N GLY A 236 -5.82 -13.98 0.55
CA GLY A 236 -7.00 -14.43 1.31
C GLY A 236 -8.36 -13.97 0.77
N SER A 237 -9.31 -13.54 1.61
CA SER A 237 -10.61 -12.96 1.23
C SER A 237 -11.08 -11.73 2.03
N VAL A 238 -11.83 -10.82 1.39
CA VAL A 238 -12.53 -9.71 2.08
C VAL A 238 -14.02 -9.74 1.77
N GLU A 239 -14.82 -9.06 2.58
CA GLU A 239 -16.23 -8.80 2.28
C GLU A 239 -16.42 -7.34 1.85
N ALA A 240 -16.89 -7.13 0.62
CA ALA A 240 -17.22 -5.82 0.08
C ALA A 240 -18.73 -5.57 0.17
N ILE A 241 -19.11 -4.49 0.85
CA ILE A 241 -20.50 -4.12 1.14
C ILE A 241 -20.80 -2.77 0.46
N PRO A 242 -21.29 -2.77 -0.79
CA PRO A 242 -21.67 -1.53 -1.46
C PRO A 242 -22.81 -0.82 -0.72
N THR A 243 -22.86 0.51 -0.75
CA THR A 243 -24.01 1.28 -0.20
C THR A 243 -25.34 0.88 -0.85
N ARG A 244 -25.29 0.43 -2.11
CA ARG A 244 -26.42 -0.15 -2.84
C ARG A 244 -26.03 -1.47 -3.47
N GLY A 245 -26.69 -2.54 -3.07
CA GLY A 245 -26.44 -3.87 -3.62
C GLY A 245 -26.38 -4.93 -2.53
N LYS A 246 -25.92 -6.11 -2.91
CA LYS A 246 -25.64 -7.19 -1.96
C LYS A 246 -24.17 -7.14 -1.58
N SER A 247 -23.89 -7.58 -0.35
CA SER A 247 -22.53 -7.89 0.06
C SER A 247 -21.94 -8.99 -0.83
N VAL A 248 -20.65 -8.88 -1.14
CA VAL A 248 -19.91 -9.85 -1.95
C VAL A 248 -18.59 -10.18 -1.29
N THR A 249 -18.35 -11.47 -1.05
CA THR A 249 -17.04 -11.98 -0.65
C THR A 249 -16.12 -12.02 -1.86
N LEU A 250 -15.02 -11.29 -1.79
CA LEU A 250 -13.95 -11.30 -2.77
C LEU A 250 -12.85 -12.23 -2.29
N LEU A 251 -12.46 -13.18 -3.14
CA LEU A 251 -11.33 -14.06 -2.90
C LEU A 251 -10.05 -13.44 -3.48
N GLN A 252 -8.92 -14.07 -3.18
CA GLN A 252 -7.62 -13.69 -3.72
C GLN A 252 -7.66 -13.48 -5.24
N ASN A 253 -6.95 -12.46 -5.71
CA ASN A 253 -6.93 -12.04 -7.12
C ASN A 253 -8.31 -11.65 -7.67
N LYS A 254 -9.25 -11.26 -6.81
CA LYS A 254 -10.51 -10.62 -7.18
C LYS A 254 -10.55 -9.18 -6.67
N ALA A 255 -11.32 -8.37 -7.38
CA ALA A 255 -11.49 -6.97 -7.07
C ALA A 255 -12.90 -6.50 -7.42
N MET A 256 -13.30 -5.40 -6.80
CA MET A 256 -14.60 -4.78 -7.01
C MET A 256 -14.46 -3.27 -7.03
N ARG A 257 -15.17 -2.66 -7.99
CA ARG A 257 -15.42 -1.23 -8.05
C ARG A 257 -16.77 -0.95 -7.39
N LEU A 258 -16.78 -0.12 -6.35
CA LEU A 258 -18.00 0.39 -5.71
C LEU A 258 -18.25 1.81 -6.22
N ALA A 259 -19.46 2.03 -6.72
CA ALA A 259 -19.93 3.32 -7.19
C ALA A 259 -21.39 3.53 -6.77
N SER A 260 -21.95 4.70 -7.09
CA SER A 260 -23.32 5.08 -6.69
C SER A 260 -24.44 4.16 -7.22
N ASP A 261 -24.15 3.36 -8.24
CA ASP A 261 -25.03 2.36 -8.85
C ASP A 261 -24.81 0.93 -8.31
N GLY A 262 -23.79 0.72 -7.48
CA GLY A 262 -23.51 -0.52 -6.77
C GLY A 262 -22.09 -1.06 -6.99
N GLY A 263 -21.92 -2.36 -6.73
CA GLY A 263 -20.65 -3.06 -6.87
C GLY A 263 -20.51 -3.77 -8.22
N HIS A 264 -19.38 -3.55 -8.90
CA HIS A 264 -19.05 -4.18 -10.18
C HIS A 264 -17.71 -4.92 -10.08
N ALA A 265 -17.66 -6.17 -10.50
CA ALA A 265 -16.41 -6.93 -10.53
C ALA A 265 -15.43 -6.31 -11.55
N ILE A 266 -14.16 -6.24 -11.18
CA ILE A 266 -13.05 -5.80 -12.04
C ILE A 266 -11.88 -6.76 -11.89
N ASP A 267 -10.90 -6.67 -12.78
CA ASP A 267 -9.66 -7.42 -12.65
C ASP A 267 -8.87 -6.90 -11.45
N ALA A 268 -8.33 -7.84 -10.66
CA ALA A 268 -7.48 -7.49 -9.54
C ALA A 268 -6.15 -6.94 -10.01
N ASP A 269 -5.66 -5.94 -9.29
CA ASP A 269 -4.44 -5.22 -9.64
C ASP A 269 -3.78 -4.78 -8.33
N ALA A 270 -3.04 -5.73 -7.72
CA ALA A 270 -2.23 -5.46 -6.54
C ALA A 270 -1.21 -4.34 -6.79
N GLY A 271 -0.85 -4.12 -8.07
CA GLY A 271 0.02 -3.07 -8.51
C GLY A 271 -0.53 -1.65 -8.27
N LYS A 272 -1.81 -1.45 -8.02
CA LYS A 272 -2.28 -0.10 -7.67
C LYS A 272 -1.72 0.42 -6.34
N PHE A 273 -1.14 -0.46 -5.52
CA PHE A 273 -0.81 -0.16 -4.14
C PHE A 273 0.66 -0.42 -3.82
N TYR A 274 1.20 0.38 -2.90
CA TYR A 274 2.44 0.06 -2.20
C TYR A 274 2.13 -0.92 -1.07
N THR A 275 2.52 -2.18 -1.23
CA THR A 275 2.26 -3.27 -0.26
C THR A 275 3.36 -3.43 0.79
N GLN A 276 4.48 -2.73 0.60
CA GLN A 276 5.63 -2.68 1.50
C GLN A 276 6.26 -1.30 1.44
N MET A 277 6.83 -0.87 2.56
CA MET A 277 7.67 0.32 2.61
C MET A 277 9.04 0.03 1.97
N PRO A 278 9.72 1.04 1.39
CA PRO A 278 11.11 0.93 0.98
C PRO A 278 11.95 0.39 2.14
N PRO A 279 12.89 -0.55 1.94
CA PRO A 279 13.73 -1.00 3.05
C PRO A 279 14.63 0.15 3.55
N GLU A 280 14.86 0.19 4.86
CA GLU A 280 15.91 1.03 5.45
C GLU A 280 17.15 0.16 5.64
N HIS A 281 18.27 0.54 5.05
CA HIS A 281 19.52 -0.18 5.25
C HIS A 281 20.27 0.40 6.44
N GLN A 282 20.78 -0.49 7.29
CA GLN A 282 21.67 -0.13 8.39
C GLN A 282 23.14 -0.03 7.94
N GLU A 283 23.49 -0.71 6.86
CA GLU A 283 24.82 -0.73 6.25
C GLU A 283 24.80 -0.05 4.88
N THR A 284 25.96 0.42 4.42
CA THR A 284 26.10 0.98 3.07
C THR A 284 25.72 -0.07 2.04
N VAL A 285 24.75 0.27 1.19
CA VAL A 285 24.34 -0.57 0.06
C VAL A 285 25.44 -0.54 -1.01
N LYS A 286 25.79 -1.72 -1.52
CA LYS A 286 26.77 -1.84 -2.60
C LYS A 286 26.27 -1.13 -3.86
N SER A 287 27.21 -0.53 -4.58
CA SER A 287 26.92 0.14 -5.85
C SER A 287 28.08 0.06 -6.82
N ILE A 288 27.78 0.32 -8.09
CA ILE A 288 28.77 0.79 -9.05
C ILE A 288 28.54 2.30 -9.24
N HIS A 289 29.63 3.06 -9.18
CA HIS A 289 29.62 4.51 -9.28
C HIS A 289 30.57 5.01 -10.38
N TRP A 290 30.07 5.87 -11.26
CA TRP A 290 30.87 6.66 -12.20
C TRP A 290 30.74 8.16 -11.90
N SER A 291 31.84 8.77 -11.43
CA SER A 291 31.88 10.20 -11.05
C SER A 291 32.20 11.15 -12.20
N PHE A 292 32.66 10.64 -13.33
CA PHE A 292 33.03 11.44 -14.53
C PHE A 292 34.09 12.52 -14.33
N ASN A 293 34.84 12.45 -13.22
CA ASN A 293 35.83 13.45 -12.84
C ASN A 293 37.13 13.42 -13.64
N GLU A 294 37.35 12.44 -14.53
CA GLU A 294 38.56 12.45 -15.36
C GLU A 294 38.55 13.64 -16.32
N THR A 295 39.73 14.20 -16.57
CA THR A 295 39.89 15.43 -17.36
C THR A 295 40.16 15.18 -18.83
N SER A 296 40.36 13.92 -19.25
CA SER A 296 40.70 13.56 -20.63
C SER A 296 40.39 12.08 -20.91
N GLY A 297 40.45 11.70 -22.19
CA GLY A 297 40.21 10.34 -22.64
C GLY A 297 38.73 10.00 -22.80
N ASN A 298 38.49 8.83 -23.39
CA ASN A 298 37.18 8.31 -23.77
C ASN A 298 36.67 7.21 -22.82
N VAL A 299 37.21 7.14 -21.61
CA VAL A 299 36.82 6.15 -20.59
C VAL A 299 36.53 6.87 -19.29
N ALA A 300 35.38 6.58 -18.68
CA ALA A 300 35.05 6.93 -17.30
C ALA A 300 35.18 5.67 -16.43
N ARG A 301 35.98 5.76 -15.37
CA ARG A 301 36.24 4.62 -14.49
C ARG A 301 35.09 4.41 -13.52
N ALA A 302 34.73 3.16 -13.30
CA ALA A 302 33.80 2.81 -12.24
C ALA A 302 34.53 2.56 -10.91
N THR A 303 33.85 2.83 -9.82
CA THR A 303 34.23 2.46 -8.46
C THR A 303 33.11 1.68 -7.81
N GLY A 304 33.42 0.91 -6.77
CA GLY A 304 32.47 0.00 -6.15
C GLY A 304 32.27 -1.30 -6.95
N GLU A 305 31.50 -2.23 -6.38
CA GLU A 305 31.28 -3.55 -6.94
C GLU A 305 29.91 -4.08 -6.53
N LEU A 306 29.20 -4.72 -7.47
CA LEU A 306 27.97 -5.47 -7.23
C LEU A 306 28.23 -6.95 -7.43
N ALA A 307 27.64 -7.81 -6.59
CA ALA A 307 27.89 -9.25 -6.64
C ALA A 307 27.53 -9.86 -8.02
N ASP A 308 26.50 -9.32 -8.67
CA ASP A 308 26.03 -9.78 -9.98
C ASP A 308 26.82 -9.20 -11.16
N ALA A 309 27.83 -8.34 -10.93
CA ALA A 309 28.65 -7.78 -12.01
C ALA A 309 29.64 -8.80 -12.60
N GLY A 310 29.99 -9.85 -11.85
CA GLY A 310 31.00 -10.84 -12.24
C GLY A 310 32.39 -10.22 -12.48
N ASP A 311 33.24 -10.91 -13.24
CA ASP A 311 34.60 -10.44 -13.60
C ASP A 311 34.61 -9.32 -14.68
N VAL A 312 33.47 -8.70 -14.95
CA VAL A 312 33.34 -7.74 -16.06
C VAL A 312 33.84 -6.38 -15.62
N GLN A 313 34.75 -5.76 -16.40
CA GLN A 313 35.23 -4.41 -16.14
C GLN A 313 34.08 -3.39 -16.33
N PRO A 314 33.64 -2.71 -15.26
CA PRO A 314 32.47 -1.83 -15.32
C PRO A 314 32.80 -0.44 -15.91
N ASP A 315 34.04 -0.16 -16.29
CA ASP A 315 34.41 1.11 -16.91
C ASP A 315 33.56 1.40 -18.13
N MET A 316 33.26 2.68 -18.32
CA MET A 316 32.36 3.14 -19.36
C MET A 316 33.13 3.82 -20.48
N VAL A 317 32.96 3.32 -21.70
CA VAL A 317 33.66 3.76 -22.90
C VAL A 317 32.76 4.66 -23.75
N PHE A 318 33.32 5.73 -24.30
CA PHE A 318 32.58 6.75 -25.06
C PHE A 318 32.62 6.44 -26.55
N TYR A 319 31.47 6.59 -27.21
CA TYR A 319 31.27 6.27 -28.61
C TYR A 319 30.55 7.38 -29.36
N ALA A 320 30.72 7.38 -30.69
CA ALA A 320 30.04 8.26 -31.62
C ALA A 320 29.35 7.43 -32.71
N ASP A 321 28.12 7.77 -33.04
CA ASP A 321 27.30 7.13 -34.08
C ASP A 321 26.93 8.16 -35.17
N GLY A 322 27.10 7.79 -36.45
CA GLY A 322 26.74 8.66 -37.56
C GLY A 322 27.49 9.99 -37.58
N GLU A 323 26.74 11.10 -37.59
CA GLU A 323 27.29 12.47 -37.60
C GLU A 323 27.53 13.05 -36.19
N GLY A 324 27.19 12.29 -35.14
CA GLY A 324 27.41 12.71 -33.75
C GLY A 324 28.87 12.67 -33.33
N LYS A 325 29.15 13.29 -32.18
CA LYS A 325 30.46 13.22 -31.52
C LYS A 325 30.39 12.29 -30.32
N ALA A 326 31.55 11.86 -29.82
CA ALA A 326 31.57 11.18 -28.53
C ALA A 326 31.16 12.15 -27.41
N PRO A 327 30.59 11.66 -26.29
CA PRO A 327 30.30 12.48 -25.11
C PRO A 327 31.45 13.41 -24.72
N GLU A 328 31.11 14.68 -24.47
CA GLU A 328 32.07 15.70 -24.09
C GLU A 328 32.15 15.82 -22.57
N ARG A 329 33.36 15.96 -22.03
CA ARG A 329 33.57 16.21 -20.61
C ARG A 329 33.35 17.69 -20.31
N VAL A 330 32.46 17.99 -19.36
CA VAL A 330 32.06 19.36 -18.98
C VAL A 330 32.12 19.53 -17.46
N LYS A 331 31.88 20.75 -16.97
CA LYS A 331 31.74 20.99 -15.52
C LYS A 331 30.41 20.42 -15.02
N GLY A 332 30.49 19.52 -14.04
CA GLY A 332 29.37 18.87 -13.37
C GLY A 332 28.84 19.64 -12.16
N MET A 333 27.94 18.98 -11.43
CA MET A 333 27.50 19.37 -10.10
C MET A 333 28.59 19.08 -9.07
N LEU A 334 29.23 17.90 -9.15
CA LEU A 334 30.32 17.47 -8.29
C LEU A 334 31.59 17.20 -9.11
N GLY A 335 32.19 18.27 -9.63
CA GLY A 335 33.43 18.21 -10.39
C GLY A 335 33.19 18.14 -11.90
N GLY A 336 33.48 17.00 -12.52
CA GLY A 336 33.33 16.75 -13.96
C GLY A 336 32.05 15.99 -14.31
N ALA A 337 31.52 16.18 -15.51
CA ALA A 337 30.30 15.52 -15.99
C ALA A 337 30.42 15.17 -17.48
N LEU A 338 29.46 14.40 -18.00
CA LEU A 338 29.34 14.12 -19.43
C LEU A 338 28.22 14.94 -20.06
N SER A 339 28.47 15.45 -21.26
CA SER A 339 27.49 16.13 -22.11
C SER A 339 27.25 15.33 -23.39
N PHE A 340 25.99 15.04 -23.67
CA PHE A 340 25.53 14.30 -24.86
C PHE A 340 24.90 15.26 -25.88
N ASP A 341 25.14 15.01 -27.17
CA ASP A 341 24.76 15.90 -28.27
C ASP A 341 23.33 15.69 -28.81
N GLY A 342 22.68 14.58 -28.46
CA GLY A 342 21.38 14.17 -29.00
C GLY A 342 21.40 13.78 -30.48
N VAL A 343 22.58 13.55 -31.06
CA VAL A 343 22.78 13.17 -32.46
C VAL A 343 23.38 11.77 -32.57
N GLY A 344 24.42 11.48 -31.80
CA GLY A 344 25.15 10.21 -31.85
C GLY A 344 26.10 9.95 -30.69
N ALA A 345 26.18 10.86 -29.72
CA ALA A 345 26.95 10.66 -28.50
C ALA A 345 26.30 9.59 -27.61
N TYR A 346 27.06 8.55 -27.27
CA TYR A 346 26.65 7.60 -26.25
C TYR A 346 27.85 7.01 -25.52
N ALA A 347 27.60 6.40 -24.36
CA ALA A 347 28.61 5.66 -23.62
C ALA A 347 28.08 4.28 -23.23
N GLU A 348 28.99 3.30 -23.10
CA GLU A 348 28.64 1.93 -22.75
C GLU A 348 29.60 1.37 -21.70
N SER A 349 29.03 0.80 -20.64
CA SER A 349 29.76 0.00 -19.65
C SER A 349 29.76 -1.47 -20.04
N GLY A 350 30.83 -2.20 -19.68
CA GLY A 350 30.81 -3.66 -19.74
C GLY A 350 29.77 -4.30 -18.80
N TYR A 351 29.42 -3.61 -17.70
CA TYR A 351 28.38 -4.08 -16.77
C TYR A 351 27.02 -4.17 -17.48
N ARG A 352 26.34 -5.31 -17.36
CA ARG A 352 25.09 -5.60 -18.10
C ARG A 352 23.82 -5.02 -17.47
N GLY A 353 23.94 -4.46 -16.27
CA GLY A 353 22.80 -4.03 -15.47
C GLY A 353 22.21 -5.17 -14.64
N ILE A 354 21.13 -4.85 -13.92
CA ILE A 354 20.48 -5.79 -13.00
C ILE A 354 19.37 -6.54 -13.75
N GLU A 355 19.30 -7.86 -13.55
CA GLU A 355 18.34 -8.75 -14.21
C GLU A 355 16.95 -8.75 -13.58
N GLY A 356 15.94 -9.04 -14.40
CA GLY A 356 14.62 -9.46 -13.96
C GLY A 356 13.90 -8.42 -13.12
N GLY A 357 13.25 -8.92 -12.07
CA GLY A 357 12.49 -8.16 -11.08
C GLY A 357 13.21 -7.89 -9.76
N LYS A 358 14.53 -8.16 -9.66
CA LYS A 358 15.35 -7.85 -8.47
C LYS A 358 15.19 -6.37 -8.01
N PRO A 359 15.25 -6.03 -6.72
CA PRO A 359 15.27 -4.64 -6.30
C PRO A 359 16.48 -3.91 -6.92
N ARG A 360 16.34 -2.60 -7.17
CA ARG A 360 17.43 -1.76 -7.68
C ARG A 360 17.16 -0.28 -7.51
N SER A 361 18.22 0.51 -7.44
CA SER A 361 18.14 1.97 -7.46
C SER A 361 19.15 2.55 -8.43
N VAL A 362 18.73 3.56 -9.18
CA VAL A 362 19.60 4.34 -10.05
C VAL A 362 19.47 5.80 -9.65
N CYS A 363 20.58 6.45 -9.28
CA CYS A 363 20.59 7.89 -9.06
C CYS A 363 21.76 8.57 -9.76
N PHE A 364 21.53 9.82 -10.16
CA PHE A 364 22.47 10.65 -10.90
C PHE A 364 21.99 12.10 -10.94
N TRP A 365 22.90 13.02 -11.18
CA TRP A 365 22.57 14.39 -11.55
C TRP A 365 22.29 14.49 -13.05
N LEU A 366 21.22 15.21 -13.41
CA LEU A 366 20.75 15.38 -14.78
C LEU A 366 20.58 16.86 -15.11
N LYS A 367 21.04 17.26 -16.30
CA LYS A 367 20.80 18.59 -16.84
C LYS A 367 20.13 18.50 -18.20
N VAL A 368 18.91 18.98 -18.31
CA VAL A 368 18.16 19.01 -19.58
C VAL A 368 18.12 20.46 -20.11
N PRO A 369 18.50 20.71 -21.38
CA PRO A 369 18.46 22.05 -21.95
C PRO A 369 17.04 22.64 -22.00
N GLU A 370 16.92 23.97 -21.86
CA GLU A 370 15.65 24.69 -22.03
C GLU A 370 15.08 24.54 -23.46
N ASP A 371 15.96 24.44 -24.46
CA ASP A 371 15.65 24.23 -25.87
C ASP A 371 15.49 22.74 -26.23
N PHE A 372 14.94 21.95 -25.31
CA PHE A 372 14.73 20.51 -25.45
C PHE A 372 13.92 20.15 -26.71
N VAL A 373 14.43 19.20 -27.48
CA VAL A 373 13.76 18.65 -28.67
C VAL A 373 13.25 17.24 -28.36
N LEU A 374 12.01 16.92 -28.77
CA LEU A 374 11.37 15.64 -28.44
C LEU A 374 12.18 14.42 -28.90
N THR A 375 12.83 14.49 -30.06
CA THR A 375 13.68 13.40 -30.57
C THR A 375 14.97 13.19 -29.78
N GLN A 376 15.25 14.04 -28.79
CA GLN A 376 16.47 14.03 -27.98
C GLN A 376 16.21 13.67 -26.51
N GLY A 377 15.05 13.07 -26.20
CA GLY A 377 14.64 12.74 -24.82
C GLY A 377 14.91 11.32 -24.34
N PHE A 378 15.09 10.37 -25.26
CA PHE A 378 15.20 8.95 -24.91
C PHE A 378 16.61 8.51 -24.53
N GLY A 379 16.68 7.58 -23.58
CA GLY A 379 17.89 6.81 -23.29
C GLY A 379 18.93 7.57 -22.48
N ILE A 380 18.54 8.14 -21.33
CA ILE A 380 19.50 8.75 -20.39
C ILE A 380 20.40 7.63 -19.82
N VAL A 381 19.77 6.65 -19.17
CA VAL A 381 20.39 5.41 -18.67
C VAL A 381 19.50 4.25 -19.12
N SER A 382 20.08 3.21 -19.72
CA SER A 382 19.30 2.06 -20.14
C SER A 382 20.08 0.75 -20.22
N TRP A 383 19.39 -0.37 -20.06
CA TRP A 383 19.90 -1.71 -20.32
C TRP A 383 18.75 -2.70 -20.59
N GLY A 384 19.12 -3.93 -20.92
CA GLY A 384 18.19 -5.02 -21.21
C GLY A 384 17.91 -5.20 -22.70
N ARG A 385 16.94 -6.06 -23.03
CA ARG A 385 16.69 -6.48 -24.39
C ARG A 385 15.30 -6.07 -24.86
N LEU A 386 15.22 -5.34 -25.98
CA LEU A 386 13.93 -5.01 -26.60
C LEU A 386 13.41 -6.17 -27.48
N LYS A 387 12.84 -7.23 -26.88
CA LYS A 387 12.21 -8.33 -27.62
C LYS A 387 10.79 -8.64 -27.14
N HIS A 388 10.61 -8.79 -25.84
CA HIS A 388 9.29 -9.00 -25.22
C HIS A 388 9.00 -7.88 -24.22
N TRP A 389 7.71 -7.64 -23.92
CA TRP A 389 7.33 -6.58 -22.98
C TRP A 389 7.96 -6.79 -21.61
N GLY A 390 8.39 -5.72 -20.95
CA GLY A 390 9.01 -5.77 -19.62
C GLY A 390 10.52 -6.03 -19.59
N GLU A 391 11.14 -6.33 -20.72
CA GLU A 391 12.55 -6.79 -20.78
C GLU A 391 13.59 -5.67 -20.83
N VAL A 392 13.15 -4.41 -20.85
CA VAL A 392 14.03 -3.23 -20.89
C VAL A 392 13.93 -2.46 -19.59
N TRP A 393 15.02 -1.83 -19.18
CA TRP A 393 15.02 -0.75 -18.21
C TRP A 393 15.54 0.51 -18.88
N GLN A 394 14.72 1.56 -19.03
CA GLN A 394 15.13 2.79 -19.69
C GLN A 394 14.60 4.04 -18.99
N VAL A 395 15.53 4.80 -18.42
CA VAL A 395 15.28 6.14 -17.86
C VAL A 395 15.39 7.17 -18.98
N SER A 396 14.46 8.11 -19.05
CA SER A 396 14.36 9.11 -20.12
C SER A 396 13.71 10.40 -19.64
N VAL A 397 13.92 11.50 -20.38
CA VAL A 397 13.06 12.67 -20.31
C VAL A 397 11.88 12.40 -21.24
N ASN A 398 10.65 12.36 -20.71
CA ASN A 398 9.47 11.96 -21.47
C ASN A 398 9.29 12.86 -22.71
N PRO A 399 9.45 12.32 -23.93
CA PRO A 399 9.23 13.08 -25.15
C PRO A 399 7.84 12.82 -25.76
N LEU A 400 7.03 11.98 -25.10
CA LEU A 400 5.80 11.42 -25.63
C LEU A 400 4.59 11.94 -24.85
N ALA A 401 3.81 12.83 -25.47
CA ALA A 401 2.62 13.44 -24.87
C ALA A 401 1.52 12.41 -24.54
N ASP A 402 1.45 11.32 -25.31
CA ASP A 402 0.53 10.21 -25.09
C ASP A 402 0.92 9.34 -23.90
N HIS A 403 2.15 9.43 -23.40
CA HIS A 403 2.60 8.71 -22.20
C HIS A 403 2.46 9.53 -20.91
N GLY A 404 2.39 10.86 -21.02
CA GLY A 404 2.34 11.80 -19.90
C GLY A 404 2.83 13.18 -20.33
N PRO A 405 2.94 14.14 -19.41
CA PRO A 405 3.46 15.47 -19.73
C PRO A 405 4.89 15.38 -20.28
N ILE A 406 5.19 16.18 -21.30
CA ILE A 406 6.53 16.22 -21.93
C ILE A 406 7.53 16.83 -20.93
N GLY A 407 8.79 16.40 -20.98
CA GLY A 407 9.87 16.97 -20.17
C GLY A 407 9.97 16.39 -18.75
N ARG A 408 9.11 15.42 -18.41
CA ARG A 408 9.08 14.78 -17.09
C ARG A 408 10.00 13.59 -17.02
N LEU A 409 10.49 13.25 -15.83
CA LEU A 409 11.20 12.00 -15.60
C LEU A 409 10.32 10.82 -16.01
N ARG A 410 10.87 9.89 -16.79
CA ARG A 410 10.17 8.67 -17.24
C ARG A 410 11.07 7.46 -17.05
N LEU A 411 10.50 6.40 -16.52
CA LEU A 411 11.04 5.05 -16.66
C LEU A 411 10.12 4.25 -17.58
N GLY A 412 10.68 3.61 -18.61
CA GLY A 412 9.98 2.71 -19.51
C GLY A 412 10.55 1.30 -19.46
N SER A 413 9.67 0.29 -19.52
CA SER A 413 10.04 -1.12 -19.49
C SER A 413 9.77 -1.90 -20.77
N HIS A 414 9.43 -1.19 -21.86
CA HIS A 414 8.84 -1.74 -23.10
C HIS A 414 7.46 -2.37 -22.87
N GLY A 415 6.40 -1.75 -23.41
CA GLY A 415 5.01 -2.12 -23.12
C GLY A 415 4.41 -1.38 -21.91
N GLY A 416 5.25 -0.78 -21.06
CA GLY A 416 4.79 0.11 -19.99
C GLY A 416 5.78 1.20 -19.62
N GLN A 417 5.26 2.17 -18.86
CA GLN A 417 5.99 3.32 -18.37
C GLN A 417 5.38 3.88 -17.09
N VAL A 418 6.22 4.58 -16.35
CA VAL A 418 5.86 5.49 -15.27
C VAL A 418 6.43 6.87 -15.61
N VAL A 419 5.62 7.93 -15.44
CA VAL A 419 6.02 9.31 -15.74
C VAL A 419 5.75 10.20 -14.53
N GLY A 420 6.76 10.97 -14.14
CA GLY A 420 6.68 11.94 -13.05
C GLY A 420 5.86 13.19 -13.37
N SER A 421 6.12 14.25 -12.62
CA SER A 421 5.35 15.50 -12.62
C SER A 421 6.17 16.78 -12.75
N THR A 422 7.47 16.74 -12.43
CA THR A 422 8.37 17.90 -12.46
C THR A 422 8.99 18.10 -13.84
N ASP A 423 8.89 19.32 -14.39
CA ASP A 423 9.51 19.66 -15.68
C ASP A 423 11.02 19.82 -15.51
N LEU A 424 11.80 18.99 -16.20
CA LEU A 424 13.26 18.99 -16.10
C LEU A 424 13.92 19.96 -17.10
N ARG A 425 13.15 20.54 -18.04
CA ARG A 425 13.65 21.34 -19.17
C ARG A 425 13.90 22.80 -18.78
N ASP A 426 14.64 23.03 -17.71
CA ASP A 426 14.92 24.37 -17.18
C ASP A 426 16.41 24.76 -17.24
N GLY A 427 17.24 23.92 -17.87
CA GLY A 427 18.67 24.18 -18.01
C GLY A 427 19.46 24.06 -16.70
N LYS A 428 18.89 23.51 -15.63
CA LYS A 428 19.58 23.31 -14.34
C LYS A 428 19.88 21.83 -14.07
N TRP A 429 20.76 21.62 -13.10
CA TRP A 429 21.05 20.30 -12.58
C TRP A 429 19.96 19.90 -11.58
N HIS A 430 19.41 18.70 -11.77
CA HIS A 430 18.46 18.05 -10.88
C HIS A 430 19.01 16.70 -10.44
N HIS A 431 18.83 16.34 -9.17
CA HIS A 431 19.17 15.01 -8.71
C HIS A 431 18.01 14.05 -8.98
N ILE A 432 18.29 12.96 -9.69
CA ILE A 432 17.31 11.97 -10.10
C ILE A 432 17.48 10.72 -9.27
N GLY A 433 16.38 10.17 -8.74
CA GLY A 433 16.34 8.84 -8.14
C GLY A 433 15.26 7.99 -8.81
N VAL A 434 15.61 6.79 -9.25
CA VAL A 434 14.68 5.79 -9.77
C VAL A 434 14.86 4.52 -8.95
N VAL A 435 13.90 4.26 -8.07
CA VAL A 435 13.95 3.15 -7.11
C VAL A 435 12.91 2.12 -7.52
N MET A 436 13.29 0.86 -7.62
CA MET A 436 12.36 -0.25 -7.76
C MET A 436 12.51 -1.23 -6.60
N TYR A 437 11.40 -1.49 -5.91
CA TYR A 437 11.30 -2.56 -4.95
C TYR A 437 11.16 -3.90 -5.67
N GLY A 438 11.79 -4.93 -5.10
CA GLY A 438 11.57 -6.29 -5.58
C GLY A 438 10.14 -6.75 -5.32
N GLY A 439 9.79 -7.91 -5.87
CA GLY A 439 8.50 -8.55 -5.66
C GLY A 439 8.45 -9.87 -6.41
N SER A 440 7.40 -10.66 -6.20
CA SER A 440 7.20 -11.90 -6.96
C SER A 440 6.90 -11.61 -8.44
N GLN A 441 6.25 -10.49 -8.75
CA GLN A 441 5.96 -9.97 -10.10
C GLN A 441 5.99 -8.43 -10.11
N PRO A 442 7.17 -7.81 -10.01
CA PRO A 442 7.28 -6.36 -9.89
C PRO A 442 6.85 -5.68 -11.18
N ASN A 443 6.24 -4.51 -11.06
CA ASN A 443 5.62 -3.83 -12.19
C ASN A 443 5.98 -2.34 -12.19
N VAL A 444 6.23 -1.79 -13.38
CA VAL A 444 6.77 -0.44 -13.58
C VAL A 444 5.89 0.65 -12.99
N GLY A 445 4.57 0.45 -12.95
CA GLY A 445 3.65 1.43 -12.38
C GLY A 445 3.63 1.44 -10.85
N THR A 446 4.21 0.44 -10.19
CA THR A 446 3.70 -0.02 -8.89
C THR A 446 4.81 -0.31 -7.90
N HIS A 447 5.88 -0.90 -8.40
CA HIS A 447 7.09 -1.19 -7.64
C HIS A 447 8.15 -0.11 -7.86
N VAL A 448 7.88 0.91 -8.68
CA VAL A 448 8.83 1.98 -8.98
C VAL A 448 8.41 3.28 -8.29
N ILE A 449 9.36 3.92 -7.63
CA ILE A 449 9.25 5.30 -7.16
C ILE A 449 10.27 6.16 -7.91
N LEU A 450 9.79 7.31 -8.35
CA LEU A 450 10.59 8.34 -8.99
C LEU A 450 10.82 9.47 -7.99
N TYR A 451 12.04 9.98 -7.95
CA TYR A 451 12.45 11.12 -7.12
C TYR A 451 13.13 12.17 -8.00
N VAL A 452 12.80 13.44 -7.76
CA VAL A 452 13.49 14.61 -8.32
C VAL A 452 13.85 15.53 -7.16
N ASP A 453 15.13 15.88 -7.08
CA ASP A 453 15.72 16.71 -6.01
C ASP A 453 15.39 16.19 -4.60
N GLY A 454 15.46 14.86 -4.45
CA GLY A 454 15.15 14.17 -3.21
C GLY A 454 13.66 14.10 -2.86
N VAL A 455 12.77 14.68 -3.67
CA VAL A 455 11.31 14.67 -3.45
C VAL A 455 10.65 13.60 -4.31
N GLN A 456 9.78 12.78 -3.71
CA GLN A 456 8.99 11.79 -4.44
C GLN A 456 8.08 12.47 -5.48
N GLU A 457 8.20 12.03 -6.73
CA GLU A 457 7.39 12.49 -7.85
C GLU A 457 5.98 11.93 -7.79
N ARG A 458 5.01 12.75 -8.16
CA ARG A 458 3.64 12.27 -8.40
C ARG A 458 3.60 11.55 -9.74
N VAL A 459 3.10 10.33 -9.75
CA VAL A 459 2.97 9.58 -10.99
C VAL A 459 1.77 10.10 -11.76
N SER A 460 2.03 10.73 -12.91
CA SER A 460 1.00 11.28 -13.80
C SER A 460 0.27 10.22 -14.61
N ARG A 461 0.93 9.08 -14.88
CA ARG A 461 0.35 7.89 -15.53
C ARG A 461 1.11 6.62 -15.17
N ARG A 462 0.39 5.53 -14.92
CA ARG A 462 0.92 4.18 -14.66
C ARG A 462 0.48 3.25 -15.78
N ALA A 463 1.42 2.52 -16.38
CA ALA A 463 1.10 1.32 -17.14
C ALA A 463 1.41 0.10 -16.26
N LEU A 464 0.52 -0.89 -16.30
CA LEU A 464 0.70 -2.15 -15.59
C LEU A 464 1.52 -3.09 -16.48
N GLN A 465 2.83 -2.93 -16.44
CA GLN A 465 3.76 -3.81 -17.13
C GLN A 465 4.75 -4.41 -16.13
N GLU A 466 4.75 -5.74 -16.04
CA GLU A 466 5.75 -6.48 -15.28
C GLU A 466 7.16 -6.13 -15.77
N VAL A 467 8.08 -5.95 -14.84
CA VAL A 467 9.51 -5.70 -15.07
C VAL A 467 10.24 -7.03 -14.97
N ARG A 468 10.75 -7.48 -16.12
CA ARG A 468 11.48 -8.73 -16.28
C ARG A 468 12.72 -8.50 -17.15
N THR A 469 13.54 -7.55 -16.71
CA THR A 469 14.68 -7.03 -17.48
C THR A 469 15.61 -8.18 -17.94
N GLU A 470 15.82 -8.34 -19.24
CA GLU A 470 16.56 -9.46 -19.81
C GLU A 470 17.99 -9.03 -20.17
N ILE A 471 19.00 -9.57 -19.50
CA ILE A 471 20.41 -9.15 -19.66
C ILE A 471 21.31 -10.23 -20.26
N GLU A 472 20.95 -11.51 -20.18
CA GLU A 472 21.78 -12.62 -20.67
C GLU A 472 21.90 -12.56 -22.18
N GLN A 473 20.78 -12.32 -22.87
CA GLN A 473 20.70 -12.21 -24.32
C GLN A 473 20.71 -10.76 -24.82
N ALA A 474 21.04 -9.80 -23.95
CA ALA A 474 21.27 -8.43 -24.35
C ALA A 474 22.56 -8.30 -25.16
N GLU A 475 22.51 -7.48 -26.22
CA GLU A 475 23.62 -7.23 -27.15
C GLU A 475 24.60 -6.16 -26.62
N HIS A 476 24.28 -5.54 -25.49
CA HIS A 476 25.01 -4.41 -24.91
C HIS A 476 24.97 -4.45 -23.39
N GLY A 477 25.88 -3.69 -22.76
CA GLY A 477 25.82 -3.42 -21.33
C GLY A 477 24.89 -2.27 -20.95
N VAL A 478 25.20 -1.56 -19.86
CA VAL A 478 24.53 -0.31 -19.51
C VAL A 478 24.93 0.77 -20.50
N TRP A 479 23.93 1.37 -21.15
CA TRP A 479 24.08 2.49 -22.06
C TRP A 479 23.70 3.81 -21.40
N LEU A 480 24.51 4.83 -21.68
CA LEU A 480 24.16 6.23 -21.48
C LEU A 480 23.98 6.95 -22.82
N GLY A 481 22.97 7.80 -22.90
CA GLY A 481 22.75 8.66 -24.05
C GLY A 481 22.12 7.99 -25.26
N ARG A 482 21.72 6.71 -25.18
CA ARG A 482 21.21 5.91 -26.31
C ARG A 482 19.93 5.16 -25.96
N ASN A 483 18.97 5.17 -26.89
CA ASN A 483 17.70 4.45 -26.77
C ASN A 483 17.85 2.96 -27.12
N THR A 484 17.34 2.04 -26.29
CA THR A 484 17.41 0.58 -26.53
C THR A 484 16.60 0.14 -27.75
N SER A 485 15.63 0.95 -28.19
CA SER A 485 14.83 0.62 -29.36
C SER A 485 15.56 0.80 -30.69
N PHE A 486 16.79 1.34 -30.68
CA PHE A 486 17.52 1.67 -31.89
C PHE A 486 18.70 0.72 -32.13
N LYS A 487 18.50 -0.26 -33.02
CA LYS A 487 19.52 -1.27 -33.37
C LYS A 487 20.31 -0.99 -34.66
N LYS A 488 19.78 -0.22 -35.62
CA LYS A 488 20.43 0.04 -36.94
C LYS A 488 20.10 1.41 -37.55
N HIS A 489 21.04 1.97 -38.31
CA HIS A 489 20.97 3.27 -39.01
C HIS A 489 19.71 3.54 -39.87
N GLN A 490 18.95 2.53 -40.29
CA GLN A 490 17.90 2.64 -41.32
C GLN A 490 16.44 2.64 -40.84
N GLU A 491 16.17 2.76 -39.54
CA GLU A 491 14.79 2.86 -39.05
C GLU A 491 14.26 4.30 -39.14
N ARG A 492 13.32 4.52 -40.09
CA ARG A 492 12.68 5.82 -40.39
C ARG A 492 11.73 6.33 -39.31
N ASN A 493 11.33 5.50 -38.35
CA ASN A 493 10.33 5.82 -37.31
C ASN A 493 10.90 5.75 -35.89
N ALA A 494 12.17 6.11 -35.68
CA ALA A 494 12.73 6.17 -34.34
C ALA A 494 12.15 7.39 -33.60
N GLN A 495 11.48 7.16 -32.47
CA GLN A 495 10.90 8.22 -31.60
C GLN A 495 11.99 9.09 -30.91
N GLY A 496 13.22 9.09 -31.41
CA GLY A 496 14.42 9.66 -30.81
C GLY A 496 15.47 8.57 -30.55
N LYS A 497 16.72 8.83 -30.96
CA LYS A 497 17.81 7.83 -30.92
C LYS A 497 18.78 8.08 -29.77
N PHE A 498 19.09 9.34 -29.54
CA PHE A 498 20.12 9.76 -28.59
C PHE A 498 19.59 10.89 -27.71
N PHE A 499 20.09 10.95 -26.48
CA PHE A 499 19.74 11.99 -25.52
C PHE A 499 20.64 13.22 -25.71
N ARG A 500 20.08 14.43 -25.50
CA ARG A 500 20.84 15.68 -25.37
C ARG A 500 20.74 16.22 -23.95
N GLY A 501 21.88 16.39 -23.30
CA GLY A 501 21.95 16.96 -21.95
C GLY A 501 23.20 16.55 -21.19
N GLY A 502 23.26 16.94 -19.93
CA GLY A 502 24.36 16.62 -19.02
C GLY A 502 24.00 15.50 -18.04
N LEU A 503 24.97 14.65 -17.70
CA LEU A 503 24.85 13.61 -16.69
C LEU A 503 26.09 13.61 -15.79
N ASP A 504 25.88 13.52 -14.48
CA ASP A 504 26.93 13.53 -13.46
C ASP A 504 26.64 12.52 -12.32
N GLU A 505 27.68 11.99 -11.66
CA GLU A 505 27.62 11.06 -10.51
C GLU A 505 26.61 9.91 -10.65
N LEU A 506 26.83 9.00 -11.61
CA LEU A 506 25.92 7.87 -11.82
C LEU A 506 26.18 6.75 -10.83
N TYR A 507 25.17 6.42 -10.03
CA TYR A 507 25.14 5.24 -9.17
C TYR A 507 24.10 4.23 -9.62
N ILE A 508 24.45 2.95 -9.54
CA ILE A 508 23.53 1.81 -9.65
C ILE A 508 23.70 0.93 -8.42
N PHE A 509 22.61 0.68 -7.70
CA PHE A 509 22.53 -0.17 -6.51
C PHE A 509 21.70 -1.42 -6.79
N ASP A 510 22.09 -2.55 -6.22
CA ASP A 510 21.33 -3.83 -6.24
C ASP A 510 20.29 -3.92 -5.10
N ALA A 511 19.92 -2.78 -4.53
CA ALA A 511 18.84 -2.66 -3.55
C ALA A 511 17.96 -1.45 -3.82
N ALA A 512 16.80 -1.42 -3.16
CA ALA A 512 15.86 -0.32 -3.24
C ALA A 512 16.14 0.70 -2.14
N LEU A 513 16.73 1.84 -2.48
CA LEU A 513 17.11 2.87 -1.52
C LEU A 513 15.89 3.60 -0.96
N SER A 514 15.97 3.93 0.32
CA SER A 514 15.08 4.90 0.95
C SER A 514 15.35 6.32 0.44
N GLN A 515 14.37 7.20 0.60
CA GLN A 515 14.51 8.62 0.28
C GLN A 515 15.61 9.28 1.12
N ALA A 516 15.76 8.88 2.39
CA ALA A 516 16.83 9.39 3.25
C ALA A 516 18.22 9.06 2.69
N GLU A 517 18.42 7.84 2.17
CA GLU A 517 19.65 7.44 1.49
C GLU A 517 19.87 8.23 0.20
N LEU A 518 18.81 8.48 -0.59
CA LEU A 518 18.90 9.31 -1.79
C LEU A 518 19.25 10.78 -1.47
N LEU A 519 18.71 11.33 -0.39
CA LEU A 519 19.03 12.68 0.09
C LEU A 519 20.48 12.76 0.56
N GLN A 520 20.96 11.75 1.30
CA GLN A 520 22.37 11.67 1.71
C GLN A 520 23.31 11.68 0.50
N ILE A 521 23.02 10.87 -0.53
CA ILE A 521 23.83 10.84 -1.76
C ILE A 521 23.77 12.19 -2.48
N MET A 522 22.59 12.80 -2.58
CA MET A 522 22.42 14.10 -3.21
C MET A 522 23.24 15.21 -2.52
N GLU A 523 23.24 15.24 -1.20
CA GLU A 523 23.89 16.29 -0.41
C GLU A 523 25.40 16.09 -0.28
N SER A 524 25.85 14.85 -0.09
CA SER A 524 27.25 14.52 0.20
C SER A 524 28.06 14.04 -1.01
N GLY A 525 27.38 13.60 -2.08
CA GLY A 525 28.02 12.88 -3.18
C GLY A 525 28.52 11.49 -2.79
N SER A 526 28.01 10.91 -1.70
CA SER A 526 28.43 9.60 -1.20
C SER A 526 27.25 8.80 -0.62
N PRO A 527 27.21 7.48 -0.84
CA PRO A 527 26.26 6.60 -0.15
C PRO A 527 26.68 6.31 1.32
N ASP A 528 27.89 6.67 1.73
CA ASP A 528 28.36 6.47 3.10
C ASP A 528 27.74 7.51 4.06
N ARG A 529 27.29 7.03 5.22
CA ARG A 529 26.66 7.85 6.28
C ARG A 529 27.68 8.51 7.20
#